data_AF-A0A3B9MYT6-F1
#
_entry.id   AF-A0A3B9MYT6-F1
#
_cell.length_a   1.000
_cell.length_b   1.000
_cell.length_c   1.000
_cell.angle_alpha   90.00
_cell.angle_beta   90.00
_cell.angle_gamma   90.00
#
_symmetry.space_group_name_H-M   'P 1'
#
loop_
_entity.id
_entity.type
_entity.pdbx_description
1 polymer ?
#
loop_
_entity_poly.entity_id
_entity_poly.type
_entity_poly.pdbx_seq_one_letter_code
_entity_poly.pdbx_strand_id
1 'polypeptide(L)'
;MKTICFYFQVHQPFRLRRYRFFDIGEKHNYFDDYANKSIMRKVAEKCYLPTNQLFLDLIKEYGCRFKISYSISGTAIDQFEMYAPDVLESFKRLAETGCVEFISETYSHSLSALKS
;
A
#
# COMPACT_ATOMS: atom_id res chain seq x y z
N MET A 1 -30.64 7.71 -10.27
CA MET A 1 -29.54 8.39 -9.54
C MET A 1 -28.22 7.92 -10.11
N LYS A 2 -27.23 8.82 -10.24
CA LYS A 2 -25.86 8.44 -10.61
C LYS A 2 -25.09 8.10 -9.34
N THR A 3 -24.33 7.02 -9.37
CA THR A 3 -23.46 6.58 -8.27
C THR A 3 -22.02 6.82 -8.68
N ILE A 4 -21.20 7.34 -7.76
CA ILE A 4 -19.76 7.50 -7.94
C ILE A 4 -19.07 6.48 -7.04
N CYS A 5 -18.14 5.71 -7.59
CA CYS A 5 -17.33 4.76 -6.84
C CYS A 5 -15.88 5.26 -6.82
N PHE A 6 -15.39 5.61 -5.64
CA PHE A 6 -13.98 5.90 -5.45
C PHE A 6 -13.22 4.60 -5.24
N TYR A 7 -12.20 4.39 -6.08
CA TYR A 7 -11.36 3.20 -6.07
C TYR A 7 -9.89 3.61 -6.11
N PHE A 8 -9.13 3.17 -5.11
CA PHE A 8 -7.72 3.53 -4.96
C PHE A 8 -6.85 2.28 -4.93
N GLN A 9 -5.83 2.24 -5.79
CA GLN A 9 -4.83 1.17 -5.81
C GLN A 9 -3.64 1.53 -4.94
N VAL A 10 -3.21 0.59 -4.11
CA VAL A 10 -2.14 0.76 -3.14
C VAL A 10 -1.10 -0.33 -3.37
N HIS A 11 -0.03 0.10 -4.04
CA HIS A 11 1.09 -0.77 -4.36
C HIS A 11 2.43 -0.11 -4.02
N GLN A 12 3.31 -0.90 -3.39
CA GLN A 12 4.72 -0.59 -3.22
C GLN A 12 5.55 -1.83 -3.56
N PRO A 13 6.48 -1.77 -4.53
CA PRO A 13 7.38 -2.87 -4.85
C PRO A 13 8.61 -2.88 -3.94
N PHE A 14 9.24 -4.02 -3.74
CA PHE A 14 10.60 -4.04 -3.17
C PHE A 14 11.61 -3.64 -4.24
N ARG A 15 12.39 -2.60 -3.95
CA ARG A 15 13.47 -2.11 -4.79
C ARG A 15 14.65 -3.06 -4.65
N LEU A 16 15.16 -3.48 -5.80
CA LEU A 16 16.37 -4.27 -5.88
C LEU A 16 17.59 -3.36 -5.68
N ARG A 17 18.61 -3.88 -5.00
CA ARG A 17 19.90 -3.20 -4.97
C ARG A 17 20.53 -3.24 -6.36
N ARG A 18 21.46 -2.32 -6.61
CA ARG A 18 22.33 -2.43 -7.78
C ARG A 18 23.18 -3.68 -7.66
N TYR A 19 22.88 -4.69 -8.48
CA TYR A 19 23.58 -5.97 -8.52
C TYR A 19 24.58 -5.95 -9.69
N ARG A 20 25.88 -6.08 -9.39
CA ARG A 20 26.95 -6.10 -10.39
C ARG A 20 27.41 -7.53 -10.68
N PHE A 21 28.03 -7.75 -11.83
CA PHE A 21 28.61 -9.04 -12.19
C PHE A 21 29.55 -9.60 -11.10
N PHE A 22 30.36 -8.75 -10.49
CA PHE A 22 31.26 -9.13 -9.39
C PHE A 22 30.56 -9.48 -8.07
N ASP A 23 29.26 -9.23 -7.95
CA ASP A 23 28.51 -9.60 -6.74
C ASP A 23 27.96 -11.04 -6.83
N ILE A 24 28.05 -11.70 -8.00
CA ILE A 24 27.58 -13.07 -8.23
C ILE A 24 28.41 -14.04 -7.38
N GLY A 25 27.74 -14.85 -6.55
CA GLY A 25 28.38 -15.83 -5.67
C GLY A 25 28.90 -15.26 -4.34
N GLU A 26 29.01 -13.94 -4.22
CA GLU A 26 29.55 -13.26 -3.04
C GLU A 26 28.47 -12.58 -2.19
N LYS A 27 27.45 -11.99 -2.83
CA LYS A 27 26.41 -11.22 -2.13
C LYS A 27 25.01 -11.70 -2.49
N HIS A 28 24.29 -12.16 -1.46
CA HIS A 28 22.95 -12.74 -1.57
C HIS A 28 21.81 -11.80 -1.13
N ASN A 29 22.12 -10.57 -0.68
CA ASN A 29 21.09 -9.58 -0.38
C ASN A 29 20.59 -8.93 -1.68
N TYR A 30 19.38 -9.26 -2.15
CA TYR A 30 18.91 -8.73 -3.45
C TYR A 30 18.21 -7.37 -3.36
N PHE A 31 17.76 -6.98 -2.17
CA PHE A 31 16.97 -5.77 -1.96
C PHE A 31 17.80 -4.60 -1.46
N ASP A 32 17.35 -3.39 -1.80
CA ASP A 32 17.87 -2.14 -1.24
C ASP A 32 17.02 -1.74 -0.03
N ASP A 33 17.39 -2.26 1.15
CA ASP A 33 16.63 -2.05 2.39
C ASP A 33 16.55 -0.56 2.77
N TYR A 34 17.61 0.20 2.49
CA TYR A 34 17.62 1.64 2.75
C TYR A 34 16.62 2.36 1.85
N ALA A 35 16.64 2.09 0.54
CA ALA A 35 15.69 2.68 -0.40
C ALA A 35 14.26 2.26 -0.08
N ASN A 36 14.03 0.97 0.22
CA ASN A 36 12.70 0.46 0.58
C ASN A 36 12.14 1.18 1.81
N LYS A 37 12.90 1.22 2.90
CA LYS A 37 12.47 1.89 4.13
C LYS A 37 12.26 3.39 3.94
N SER A 38 13.22 4.08 3.32
CA SER A 38 13.17 5.55 3.16
C SER A 38 12.04 5.99 2.23
N ILE A 39 11.82 5.28 1.12
CA ILE A 39 10.72 5.57 0.20
C ILE A 39 9.39 5.26 0.86
N MET A 40 9.24 4.10 1.50
CA MET A 40 8.00 3.72 2.18
C MET A 40 7.61 4.75 3.24
N ARG A 41 8.56 5.17 4.11
CA ARG A 41 8.30 6.25 5.08
C ARG A 41 7.89 7.56 4.43
N LYS A 42 8.59 7.98 3.38
CA LYS A 42 8.24 9.20 2.64
C LYS A 42 6.83 9.14 2.05
N VAL A 43 6.42 8.01 1.48
CA VAL A 43 5.08 7.83 0.91
C VAL A 43 4.03 7.76 2.02
N ALA A 44 4.32 7.09 3.14
CA ALA A 44 3.45 7.06 4.31
C ALA A 44 3.08 8.47 4.78
N GLU A 45 4.09 9.33 4.99
CA GLU A 45 3.92 10.68 5.52
C GLU A 45 3.25 11.63 4.53
N LYS A 46 3.50 11.47 3.23
CA LYS A 46 2.98 12.38 2.20
C LYS A 46 1.65 11.95 1.59
N CYS A 47 1.30 10.67 1.68
CA CYS A 47 0.14 10.11 0.99
C CYS A 47 -0.75 9.31 1.94
N TYR A 48 -0.31 8.14 2.41
CA TYR A 48 -1.24 7.22 3.06
C TYR A 48 -1.83 7.77 4.37
N LEU A 49 -0.99 8.29 5.27
CA LEU A 49 -1.46 8.84 6.55
C LEU A 49 -2.39 10.04 6.38
N PRO A 50 -2.02 11.10 5.62
CA PRO A 50 -2.91 12.26 5.46
C PRO A 50 -4.20 11.90 4.71
N THR A 51 -4.13 11.04 3.68
CA THR A 51 -5.31 10.62 2.93
C THR A 51 -6.25 9.76 3.79
N ASN A 52 -5.72 8.81 4.55
CA ASN A 52 -6.54 7.95 5.41
C ASN A 52 -7.20 8.78 6.53
N GLN A 53 -6.49 9.76 7.08
CA GLN A 53 -7.06 10.67 8.08
C GLN A 53 -8.19 11.53 7.46
N LEU A 54 -7.98 12.10 6.27
CA LEU A 54 -9.01 12.84 5.56
C LEU A 54 -10.27 12.00 5.32
N PHE A 55 -10.11 10.76 4.84
CA PHE A 55 -11.27 9.89 4.61
C PHE A 55 -11.96 9.48 5.91
N LEU A 56 -11.21 9.24 6.97
CA LEU A 56 -11.80 8.97 8.28
C LEU A 56 -12.64 10.16 8.77
N ASP A 57 -12.16 11.38 8.57
CA ASP A 57 -12.88 12.59 8.98
C ASP A 57 -14.14 12.80 8.13
N LEU A 58 -14.07 12.58 6.81
CA LEU A 58 -15.25 12.59 5.94
C LEU A 58 -16.27 11.51 6.32
N ILE A 59 -15.82 10.31 6.66
CA ILE A 59 -16.72 9.23 7.11
C ILE A 59 -17.40 9.62 8.44
N LYS A 60 -16.67 10.25 9.38
CA LYS A 60 -17.27 10.74 10.63
C LYS A 60 -18.31 11.83 10.39
N GLU A 61 -18.08 12.72 9.42
CA GLU A 61 -18.99 13.81 9.10
C GLU A 61 -20.24 13.33 8.34
N TYR A 62 -20.06 12.46 7.34
CA TYR A 62 -21.14 12.08 6.41
C TYR A 62 -21.76 10.71 6.69
N GLY A 63 -21.12 9.89 7.53
CA GLY A 63 -21.49 8.50 7.80
C GLY A 63 -21.41 7.64 6.54
N CYS A 64 -22.25 6.60 6.49
CA CYS A 64 -22.33 5.67 5.36
C CYS A 64 -22.80 6.29 4.02
N ARG A 65 -23.02 7.60 3.96
CA ARG A 65 -23.24 8.32 2.69
C ARG A 65 -21.94 8.54 1.92
N PHE A 66 -20.79 8.54 2.60
CA PHE A 66 -19.47 8.55 1.99
C PHE A 66 -18.84 7.17 2.13
N LYS A 67 -18.50 6.54 0.99
CA LYS A 67 -17.88 5.21 0.93
C LYS A 67 -16.79 5.21 -0.12
N ILE A 68 -15.73 4.46 0.15
CA ILE A 68 -14.59 4.30 -0.74
C ILE A 68 -14.15 2.83 -0.77
N SER A 69 -13.34 2.49 -1.76
CA SER A 69 -12.71 1.18 -1.87
C SER A 69 -11.20 1.32 -2.05
N TYR A 70 -10.45 0.43 -1.38
CA TYR A 70 -9.03 0.26 -1.56
C TYR A 70 -8.74 -1.12 -2.13
N SER A 71 -7.76 -1.15 -3.03
CA SER A 71 -7.15 -2.35 -3.54
C SER A 71 -5.69 -2.36 -3.11
N ILE A 72 -5.24 -3.42 -2.43
CA ILE A 72 -3.91 -3.47 -1.82
C ILE A 72 -3.16 -4.73 -2.26
N SER A 73 -1.96 -4.56 -2.79
CA SER A 73 -1.03 -5.66 -3.10
C SER A 73 -0.37 -6.26 -1.86
N GLY A 74 -0.01 -7.54 -1.93
CA GLY A 74 0.69 -8.25 -0.86
C GLY A 74 2.00 -7.55 -0.47
N THR A 75 2.81 -7.15 -1.45
CA THR A 75 4.08 -6.44 -1.18
C THR A 75 3.89 -5.08 -0.51
N ALA A 76 2.75 -4.42 -0.70
CA ALA A 76 2.45 -3.19 0.03
C ALA A 76 2.18 -3.48 1.51
N ILE A 77 1.42 -4.53 1.83
CA ILE A 77 1.16 -4.96 3.21
C ILE A 77 2.48 -5.32 3.90
N ASP A 78 3.34 -6.13 3.27
CA ASP A 78 4.66 -6.49 3.82
C ASP A 78 5.51 -5.24 4.15
N GLN A 79 5.51 -4.26 3.25
CA GLN A 79 6.25 -3.01 3.47
C GLN A 79 5.64 -2.14 4.56
N PHE A 80 4.33 -2.16 4.74
CA PHE A 80 3.69 -1.49 5.87
C PHE A 80 4.11 -2.16 7.18
N GLU A 81 4.05 -3.49 7.27
CA GLU A 81 4.47 -4.22 8.47
C GLU A 81 5.94 -3.97 8.83
N MET A 82 6.83 -3.95 7.84
CA MET A 82 8.26 -3.74 8.07
C MET A 82 8.65 -2.28 8.34
N TYR A 83 8.05 -1.33 7.63
CA TYR A 83 8.57 0.04 7.57
C TYR A 83 7.55 1.12 7.95
N ALA A 84 6.24 0.83 7.93
CA ALA A 84 5.19 1.81 8.21
C ALA A 84 3.96 1.17 8.91
N PRO A 85 4.12 0.61 10.12
CA PRO A 85 3.01 -0.04 10.83
C PRO A 85 1.89 0.94 11.21
N ASP A 86 2.21 2.23 11.32
CA ASP A 86 1.27 3.34 11.46
C ASP A 86 0.30 3.47 10.27
N VAL A 87 0.77 3.19 9.05
CA VAL A 87 -0.09 3.15 7.86
C VAL A 87 -1.05 1.97 7.94
N LEU A 88 -0.57 0.79 8.29
CA LEU A 88 -1.42 -0.39 8.45
C LEU A 88 -2.51 -0.15 9.51
N GLU A 89 -2.14 0.45 10.63
CA GLU A 89 -3.08 0.83 11.68
C GLU A 89 -4.13 1.84 11.19
N SER A 90 -3.73 2.83 10.37
CA SER A 90 -4.68 3.77 9.78
C SER A 90 -5.68 3.10 8.84
N PHE A 91 -5.29 2.06 8.10
CA PHE A 91 -6.20 1.26 7.28
C PHE A 91 -7.16 0.43 8.14
N LYS A 92 -6.70 -0.16 9.24
CA LYS A 92 -7.57 -0.87 10.20
C LYS A 92 -8.64 0.05 10.77
N ARG A 93 -8.26 1.26 11.21
CA ARG A 93 -9.21 2.28 11.69
C ARG A 93 -10.26 2.64 10.64
N LEU A 94 -9.88 2.69 9.36
CA LEU A 94 -10.84 2.87 8.25
C LEU A 94 -11.76 1.66 8.07
N ALA A 95 -11.22 0.43 8.15
CA ALA A 95 -12.01 -0.79 8.06
C ALA A 95 -13.08 -0.89 9.15
N GLU A 96 -12.73 -0.51 10.38
CA GLU A 96 -13.63 -0.50 11.55
C GLU A 96 -14.84 0.41 11.37
N THR A 97 -14.78 1.40 10.47
CA THR A 97 -15.93 2.27 10.16
C THR A 97 -17.06 1.55 9.41
N GLY A 98 -16.79 0.40 8.77
CA GLY A 98 -17.72 -0.28 7.87
C GLY A 98 -18.05 0.51 6.58
N CYS A 99 -17.37 1.64 6.34
CA CYS A 99 -17.59 2.50 5.16
C CYS A 99 -16.50 2.35 4.09
N VAL A 100 -15.48 1.53 4.36
CA VAL A 100 -14.34 1.30 3.46
C VAL A 100 -14.29 -0.17 3.10
N GLU A 101 -14.36 -0.47 1.80
CA GLU A 101 -14.17 -1.83 1.28
C GLU A 101 -12.70 -2.05 0.93
N PHE A 102 -12.15 -3.20 1.35
CA PHE A 102 -10.80 -3.62 1.00
C PHE A 102 -10.86 -4.83 0.09
N ILE A 103 -10.23 -4.73 -1.06
CA ILE A 103 -10.01 -5.83 -2.00
C ILE A 103 -8.51 -6.10 -2.18
N SER A 104 -8.20 -7.31 -2.61
CA SER A 104 -6.81 -7.75 -2.83
C SER A 104 -6.36 -7.54 -4.28
N GLU A 105 -5.07 -7.25 -4.45
CA GLU A 105 -4.38 -7.38 -5.73
C GLU A 105 -3.57 -8.69 -5.76
N THR A 106 -2.92 -8.96 -6.89
CA THR A 106 -1.87 -10.00 -6.90
C THR A 106 -0.76 -9.62 -5.93
N TYR A 107 -0.08 -10.62 -5.37
CA TYR A 107 0.90 -10.41 -4.30
C TYR A 107 1.97 -9.40 -4.70
N SER A 108 2.65 -9.63 -5.83
CA SER A 108 3.72 -8.77 -6.35
C SER A 108 3.24 -7.78 -7.41
N HIS A 109 1.93 -7.52 -7.50
CA HIS A 109 1.32 -6.70 -8.55
C HIS A 109 1.67 -7.20 -9.98
N SER A 110 1.68 -8.52 -10.14
CA SER A 110 2.05 -9.22 -11.38
C SER A 110 1.02 -9.03 -12.49
N LEU A 111 1.50 -9.02 -13.73
CA LEU A 111 0.66 -9.03 -14.93
C LEU A 111 0.04 -10.41 -15.14
N SER A 112 -1.11 -10.66 -14.52
CA SER A 112 -1.76 -11.98 -14.50
C SER A 112 -2.05 -12.59 -15.87
N ALA A 113 -2.19 -11.76 -16.92
CA ALA A 113 -2.41 -12.22 -18.29
C ALA A 113 -1.14 -12.77 -18.95
N LEU A 114 0.05 -12.42 -18.44
CA LEU A 114 1.34 -12.86 -18.95
C LEU A 114 1.89 -13.97 -18.04
N LYS A 115 1.40 -15.19 -18.24
CA LYS A 115 1.88 -16.39 -17.54
C LYS A 115 2.77 -17.19 -18.50
N SER A 116 4.04 -17.38 -18.13
CA SER A 116 4.97 -18.33 -18.76
C SER A 116 4.76 -19.74 -18.22
#